data_AF-A0A6N8FTV7-F1
#
_entry.id   AF-A0A6N8FTV7-F1
#
_cell.length_a   1.000
_cell.length_b   1.000
_cell.length_c   1.000
_cell.angle_alpha   90.00
_cell.angle_beta   90.00
_cell.angle_gamma   90.00
#
_symmetry.space_group_name_H-M   'P 1'
#
loop_
_entity.id
_entity.type
_entity.pdbx_description
1 polymer ?
#
loop_
_entity_poly.entity_id
_entity_poly.type
_entity_poly.pdbx_seq_one_letter_code
_entity_poly.pdbx_strand_id
1 'polypeptide(L)'
;MVYVTKELTATVSTPHVESKKSLETSFQAALEHARRLTQMYGIDTPEVAVAWDTVEELITAIAAKDRQRETPTSAFAKYCALYPEAPECRLYDV
;
A
#
# COMPACT_ATOMS: atom_id res chain seq x y z
N MET A 1 -46.42 15.41 -16.34
CA MET A 1 -44.96 15.65 -16.30
C MET A 1 -44.32 14.36 -15.80
N VAL A 2 -43.67 13.63 -16.71
CA VAL A 2 -43.07 12.32 -16.42
C VAL A 2 -41.64 12.57 -15.98
N TYR A 3 -41.34 12.41 -14.70
CA TYR A 3 -39.96 12.51 -14.22
C TYR A 3 -39.32 11.12 -14.34
N VAL A 4 -38.48 10.97 -15.35
CA VAL A 4 -37.65 9.79 -15.58
C VAL A 4 -36.61 9.70 -14.46
N THR A 5 -36.69 8.63 -13.66
CA THR A 5 -35.69 8.25 -12.67
C THR A 5 -34.41 7.82 -13.39
N LYS A 6 -33.34 8.61 -13.28
CA LYS A 6 -31.99 8.15 -13.63
C LYS A 6 -31.46 7.34 -12.46
N GLU A 7 -31.42 6.03 -12.62
CA GLU A 7 -30.70 5.14 -11.72
C GLU A 7 -29.20 5.48 -11.79
N LEU A 8 -28.63 5.91 -10.67
CA LEU A 8 -27.19 5.92 -10.48
C LEU A 8 -26.74 4.48 -10.26
N THR A 9 -26.31 3.85 -11.34
CA THR A 9 -25.60 2.58 -11.29
C THR A 9 -24.30 2.78 -10.52
N ALA A 10 -24.21 2.11 -9.37
CA ALA A 10 -22.99 1.98 -8.61
C ALA A 10 -21.95 1.25 -9.47
N THR A 11 -21.02 2.00 -10.06
CA THR A 11 -19.78 1.45 -10.58
C THR A 11 -18.92 1.06 -9.40
N VAL A 12 -18.90 -0.25 -9.10
CA VAL A 12 -17.84 -0.90 -8.34
C VAL A 12 -16.54 -0.72 -9.14
N SER A 13 -15.90 0.43 -8.95
CA SER A 13 -14.60 0.72 -9.52
C SER A 13 -13.55 0.30 -8.51
N THR A 14 -12.82 -0.77 -8.84
CA THR A 14 -11.67 -1.25 -8.07
C THR A 14 -10.63 -0.13 -7.88
N PRO A 15 -10.41 0.39 -6.65
CA PRO A 15 -9.54 1.55 -6.39
C PRO A 15 -8.04 1.18 -6.26
N HIS A 16 -7.69 -0.09 -6.38
CA HIS A 16 -6.38 -0.60 -5.91
C HIS A 16 -5.23 -0.45 -6.91
N VAL A 17 -5.52 -0.42 -8.21
CA VAL A 17 -4.50 -0.41 -9.28
C VAL A 17 -3.99 1.00 -9.57
N GLU A 18 -4.89 2.00 -9.61
CA GLU A 18 -4.53 3.42 -9.78
C GLU A 18 -3.65 3.91 -8.61
N SER A 19 -4.01 3.50 -7.39
CA SER A 19 -3.30 3.88 -6.16
C SER A 19 -1.85 3.37 -6.13
N LYS A 20 -1.54 2.20 -6.72
CA LYS A 20 -0.15 1.70 -6.75
C LYS A 20 0.70 2.60 -7.65
N LYS A 21 0.36 2.65 -8.95
CA LYS A 21 1.07 3.45 -9.96
C LYS A 21 1.28 4.91 -9.55
N SER A 22 0.32 5.48 -8.82
CA SER A 22 0.44 6.83 -8.27
C SER A 22 1.56 6.97 -7.24
N LEU A 23 1.74 6.01 -6.32
CA LEU A 23 2.77 6.08 -5.27
C LEU A 23 4.18 5.85 -5.82
N GLU A 24 4.37 4.91 -6.75
CA GLU A 24 5.69 4.73 -7.37
C GLU A 24 6.11 5.96 -8.21
N THR A 25 5.14 6.60 -8.87
CA THR A 25 5.40 7.85 -9.62
C THR A 25 5.80 8.98 -8.66
N SER A 26 5.08 9.14 -7.55
CA SER A 26 5.42 10.11 -6.50
C SER A 26 6.79 9.84 -5.88
N PHE A 27 7.14 8.57 -5.63
CA PHE A 27 8.45 8.18 -5.15
C PHE A 27 9.57 8.59 -6.12
N GLN A 28 9.43 8.32 -7.41
CA GLN A 28 10.43 8.70 -8.39
C GLN A 28 10.62 10.22 -8.48
N ALA A 29 9.52 10.99 -8.40
CA ALA A 29 9.58 12.44 -8.37
C ALA A 29 10.29 12.97 -7.11
N ALA A 30 9.97 12.42 -5.93
CA ALA A 30 10.61 12.78 -4.67
C ALA A 30 12.11 12.45 -4.67
N LEU A 31 12.49 11.30 -5.23
CA LEU A 31 13.89 10.86 -5.35
C LEU A 31 14.71 11.82 -6.23
N GLU A 32 14.18 12.18 -7.40
CA GLU A 32 14.83 13.15 -8.29
C GLU A 32 14.92 14.54 -7.65
N HIS A 33 13.89 14.94 -6.89
CA HIS A 33 13.89 16.19 -6.14
C HIS A 33 14.97 16.21 -5.04
N ALA A 34 15.04 15.17 -4.19
CA ALA A 34 16.03 15.05 -3.13
C ALA A 34 17.47 15.04 -3.69
N ARG A 35 17.71 14.32 -4.79
CA ARG A 35 19.00 14.32 -5.50
C ARG A 35 19.37 15.70 -6.01
N ARG A 36 18.43 16.42 -6.64
CA ARG A 36 18.68 17.78 -7.15
C ARG A 36 18.99 18.75 -6.02
N LEU A 37 18.24 18.70 -4.92
CA LEU A 37 18.51 19.54 -3.75
C LEU A 37 19.89 19.23 -3.16
N THR A 38 20.24 17.95 -3.04
CA THR A 38 21.56 17.53 -2.54
C THR A 38 22.69 18.07 -3.43
N GLN A 39 22.50 18.07 -4.75
CA GLN A 39 23.48 18.63 -5.69
C GLN A 39 23.58 20.16 -5.61
N MET A 40 22.48 20.86 -5.32
CA MET A 40 22.45 22.33 -5.28
C MET A 40 22.94 22.89 -3.94
N TYR A 41 22.59 22.24 -2.83
CA TYR A 41 22.78 22.79 -1.48
C TYR A 41 23.78 22.00 -0.62
N GLY A 42 24.24 20.83 -1.08
CA GLY A 42 25.02 19.90 -0.27
C GLY A 42 24.14 19.06 0.65
N ILE A 43 24.74 18.35 1.61
CA ILE A 43 24.01 17.43 2.51
C ILE A 43 23.63 18.05 3.86
N ASP A 44 24.20 19.20 4.20
CA ASP A 44 24.11 19.78 5.56
C ASP A 44 22.92 20.73 5.74
N THR A 45 22.09 20.92 4.71
CA THR A 45 20.96 21.85 4.78
C THR A 45 19.66 21.14 5.21
N PRO A 46 18.82 21.81 6.01
CA PRO A 46 17.57 21.23 6.49
C PRO A 46 16.61 20.89 5.35
N GLU A 47 16.65 21.64 4.24
CA GLU A 47 15.82 21.37 3.07
C GLU A 47 16.17 20.03 2.41
N VAL A 48 17.44 19.65 2.43
CA VAL A 48 17.90 18.37 1.88
C VAL A 48 17.51 17.23 2.80
N ALA A 49 17.64 17.41 4.12
CA ALA A 49 17.17 16.45 5.11
C ALA A 49 15.66 16.17 4.94
N VAL A 50 14.84 17.22 4.89
CA VAL A 50 13.39 17.08 4.69
C VAL A 50 13.06 16.39 3.37
N ALA A 51 13.80 16.68 2.29
CA ALA A 51 13.57 16.02 1.02
C ALA A 51 13.88 14.51 1.08
N TRP A 52 14.92 14.10 1.80
CA TRP A 52 15.21 12.68 2.02
C TRP A 52 14.19 12.02 2.96
N ASP A 53 13.72 12.70 4.00
CA ASP A 53 12.63 12.21 4.86
C ASP A 53 11.39 11.86 4.02
N THR A 54 11.01 12.71 3.05
CA THR A 54 9.87 12.40 2.17
C THR A 54 10.08 11.14 1.33
N VAL A 55 11.32 10.85 0.92
CA VAL A 55 11.66 9.61 0.18
C VAL A 55 11.54 8.39 1.10
N GLU A 56 11.99 8.51 2.35
CA GLU A 56 11.91 7.45 3.37
C GLU A 56 10.46 7.11 3.74
N GLU A 57 9.61 8.11 3.88
CA GLU A 57 8.18 7.89 4.13
C GLU A 57 7.49 7.19 2.95
N LEU A 58 7.80 7.61 1.71
CA LEU A 58 7.20 6.99 0.52
C LEU A 58 7.64 5.54 0.33
N ILE A 59 8.94 5.23 0.51
CA ILE A 59 9.41 3.83 0.41
C ILE A 59 8.81 2.95 1.51
N THR A 60 8.64 3.50 2.72
CA THR A 60 8.00 2.79 3.83
C THR A 60 6.53 2.49 3.53
N ALA A 61 5.79 3.46 2.97
CA ALA A 61 4.40 3.27 2.57
C ALA A 61 4.25 2.20 1.46
N ILE A 62 5.15 2.20 0.46
CA ILE A 62 5.18 1.20 -0.60
C ILE A 62 5.45 -0.19 0.00
N ALA A 63 6.48 -0.32 0.83
CA ALA A 63 6.84 -1.59 1.48
C ALA A 63 5.74 -2.11 2.42
N ALA A 64 5.07 -1.23 3.16
CA ALA A 64 3.95 -1.59 4.03
C ALA A 64 2.77 -2.14 3.22
N LYS A 65 2.45 -1.51 2.07
CA LYS A 65 1.40 -1.98 1.17
C LYS A 65 1.72 -3.35 0.56
N ASP A 66 2.98 -3.60 0.23
CA ASP A 66 3.41 -4.91 -0.27
C ASP A 66 3.34 -5.98 0.84
N ARG A 67 3.78 -5.67 2.08
CA ARG A 67 3.63 -6.57 3.24
C ARG A 67 2.17 -6.90 3.58
N GLN A 68 1.26 -5.93 3.46
CA GLN A 68 -0.17 -6.17 3.67
C GLN A 68 -0.79 -7.09 2.61
N ARG A 69 -0.26 -7.10 1.39
CA ARG A 69 -0.67 -8.07 0.35
C ARG A 69 -0.04 -9.45 0.58
N GLU A 70 1.15 -9.49 1.16
CA GLU A 70 1.97 -10.69 1.35
C GLU A 70 2.09 -11.11 2.81
N THR A 71 1.02 -11.05 3.60
CA THR A 71 0.88 -12.05 4.67
C THR A 71 0.17 -13.26 4.08
N PRO A 72 0.86 -14.13 3.31
CA PRO A 72 0.24 -15.38 2.92
C PRO A 72 -0.06 -16.12 4.21
N THR A 73 -1.34 -16.35 4.47
CA THR A 73 -1.73 -17.42 5.40
C THR A 73 -0.91 -18.63 5.02
N SER A 74 -0.13 -19.16 5.98
CA SER A 74 0.73 -20.32 5.73
C SER A 74 -0.13 -21.44 5.13
N ALA A 75 0.46 -22.35 4.35
CA ALA A 75 -0.29 -23.47 3.79
C ALA A 75 -1.09 -24.21 4.88
N PHE A 76 -0.52 -24.30 6.08
CA PHE A 76 -1.17 -24.80 7.28
C PHE A 76 -2.36 -23.95 7.74
N ALA A 77 -2.20 -22.62 7.86
CA ALA A 77 -3.31 -21.74 8.23
C ALA A 77 -4.47 -21.79 7.21
N LYS A 78 -4.15 -21.88 5.91
CA LYS A 78 -5.15 -22.09 4.85
C LYS A 78 -5.85 -23.43 4.99
N TYR A 79 -5.09 -24.49 5.25
CA TYR A 79 -5.61 -25.83 5.47
C TYR A 79 -6.56 -25.87 6.68
N CYS A 80 -6.16 -25.31 7.82
CA CYS A 80 -7.00 -25.25 9.01
C CYS A 80 -8.24 -24.37 8.86
N ALA A 81 -8.18 -23.32 8.04
CA ALA A 81 -9.36 -22.53 7.70
C ALA A 81 -10.38 -23.34 6.86
N LEU A 82 -9.92 -24.26 6.02
CA LEU A 82 -10.78 -25.14 5.20
C LEU A 82 -11.27 -26.38 5.96
N TYR A 83 -10.46 -26.89 6.90
CA TYR A 83 -10.71 -28.12 7.65
C TYR A 83 -10.52 -27.90 9.17
N PRO A 84 -11.43 -27.15 9.83
CA PRO A 84 -11.30 -26.84 11.26
C PRO A 84 -11.37 -28.10 12.15
N GLU A 85 -12.06 -29.14 11.69
CA GLU A 85 -12.24 -30.41 12.42
C GLU A 85 -11.02 -31.32 12.38
N ALA A 86 -10.04 -31.03 11.50
CA ALA A 86 -8.84 -31.82 11.35
C ALA A 86 -8.06 -31.85 12.69
N PRO A 87 -7.51 -33.00 13.11
CA PRO A 87 -6.89 -33.13 14.42
C PRO A 87 -5.73 -32.14 14.65
N GLU A 88 -5.02 -31.74 13.60
CA GLU A 88 -3.97 -30.74 13.61
C GLU A 88 -4.45 -29.29 13.76
N CYS A 89 -5.74 -29.02 13.57
CA CYS A 89 -6.32 -27.68 13.53
C CYS A 89 -7.23 -27.35 14.73
N ARG A 90 -7.50 -28.33 15.61
CA ARG A 90 -8.36 -28.13 16.79
C ARG A 90 -7.66 -27.23 17.80
N LEU A 91 -8.22 -26.04 18.03
CA LEU A 91 -7.90 -25.20 19.18
C LEU A 91 -8.95 -25.43 20.27
N TYR A 92 -8.50 -25.64 21.51
CA TYR A 92 -9.35 -25.67 22.69
C TYR A 92 -9.07 -24.42 23.51
N ASP A 93 -10.13 -23.73 23.94
CA ASP A 93 -9.99 -22.63 24.91
C ASP A 93 -9.57 -23.22 26.26
N VAL A 94 -8.58 -22.58 26.91
CA VAL A 94 -8.00 -23.02 28.20
C VAL A 94 -8.52 -22.20 29.37
#